data_AF-A0AAV5AB85-F1
#
_entry.id   AF-A0AAV5AB85-F1
#
_cell.length_a   1.000
_cell.length_b   1.000
_cell.length_c   1.000
_cell.angle_alpha   90.00
_cell.angle_beta   90.00
_cell.angle_gamma   90.00
#
_symmetry.space_group_name_H-M   'P 1'
#
loop_
_entity.id
_entity.type
_entity.pdbx_description
1 polymer ?
#
loop_
_entity_poly.entity_id
_entity_poly.type
_entity_poly.pdbx_seq_one_letter_code
_entity_poly.pdbx_strand_id
1 'polypeptide(L)'
;MFLFTLLFFFSVLLNGVLAAPAHRELAKRCNSNLSKPTPTTTITPSSSSVTVTSTSSIGLSTIIPSSSTPARYHSVPPTHTLPSSISLPSAPSINIPPVAPAPISISSPLHIGSLFAALFPQGITRNAFWSTAAGVIHNAKPLNLESFNVVSTTDIAAPRFALAPDGSPSVEAKIAKGTYAYKNGPSGQVGLDLYANPLETELANAKELTFSYSVMFSENYDAVKGGKLPGIYGGNSASEALSCSGGRRDPGCYSVRFMWREEMKGEAYTYLPSGPDYPENEQICNVPPFSTCNDEFGASIGRGSWTFQPGKWQTLAQRVKLNDFGQKNGEMEVLVGGVSMFDLKGLTFVTTPEGRFHGIMAQVFPGGHDPSWAPSKDQSVFFKDFSMVVTQTY
;
A
#
# COMPACT_ATOMS: atom_id res chain seq x y z
N MET A 1 11.03 -60.51 45.00
CA MET A 1 12.28 -60.38 45.75
C MET A 1 12.68 -58.91 45.74
N PHE A 2 12.52 -58.26 46.90
CA PHE A 2 13.02 -56.95 47.35
C PHE A 2 12.90 -55.68 46.49
N LEU A 3 11.88 -54.91 46.87
CA LEU A 3 11.80 -53.45 47.11
C LEU A 3 13.13 -52.82 47.58
N PHE A 4 13.52 -51.65 47.07
CA PHE A 4 14.20 -50.62 47.88
C PHE A 4 13.99 -49.20 47.34
N THR A 5 13.37 -48.39 48.19
CA THR A 5 13.19 -46.94 48.18
C THR A 5 14.49 -46.28 48.67
N LEU A 6 14.91 -45.13 48.10
CA LEU A 6 15.58 -44.10 48.91
C LEU A 6 15.52 -42.70 48.27
N LEU A 7 14.83 -41.80 48.97
CA LEU A 7 14.93 -40.35 48.84
C LEU A 7 16.29 -39.87 49.34
N PHE A 8 16.84 -38.83 48.72
CA PHE A 8 17.74 -37.89 49.40
C PHE A 8 17.44 -36.45 48.96
N PHE A 9 16.93 -35.67 49.92
CA PHE A 9 16.99 -34.22 49.96
C PHE A 9 18.40 -33.81 50.44
N PHE A 10 19.01 -32.79 49.84
CA PHE A 10 19.77 -31.79 50.62
C PHE A 10 19.82 -30.44 49.89
N SER A 11 19.41 -29.42 50.62
CA SER A 11 19.40 -28.00 50.29
C SER A 11 20.72 -27.37 50.75
N VAL A 12 21.34 -26.50 49.94
CA VAL A 12 22.29 -25.48 50.39
C VAL A 12 22.09 -24.19 49.59
N LEU A 13 21.63 -23.16 50.29
CA LEU A 13 21.75 -21.74 49.97
C LEU A 13 23.22 -21.29 50.11
N LEU A 14 23.71 -20.36 49.28
CA LEU A 14 23.98 -18.96 49.69
C LEU A 14 24.69 -18.13 48.59
N ASN A 15 24.06 -17.00 48.24
CA ASN A 15 24.56 -15.67 47.84
C ASN A 15 25.71 -15.43 46.84
N GLY A 16 25.47 -14.49 45.92
CA GLY A 16 26.53 -13.74 45.23
C GLY A 16 26.11 -12.79 44.09
N VAL A 17 25.52 -11.64 44.42
CA VAL A 17 25.85 -10.28 43.90
C VAL A 17 25.55 -9.92 42.41
N LEU A 18 24.56 -9.02 42.28
CA LEU A 18 24.46 -7.78 41.47
C LEU A 18 25.01 -7.71 40.03
N ALA A 19 24.12 -7.45 39.07
CA ALA A 19 24.20 -6.29 38.16
C ALA A 19 22.90 -6.14 37.34
N ALA A 20 22.14 -5.08 37.60
CA ALA A 20 21.08 -4.59 36.71
C ALA A 20 21.53 -3.23 36.13
N PRO A 21 21.44 -2.99 34.82
CA PRO A 21 21.66 -1.65 34.29
C PRO A 21 20.36 -0.85 34.35
N ALA A 22 20.34 0.15 35.22
CA ALA A 22 19.37 1.24 35.20
C ALA A 22 19.61 2.12 33.96
N HIS A 23 18.66 2.15 33.03
CA HIS A 23 18.63 3.18 31.99
C HIS A 23 17.97 4.45 32.53
N ARG A 24 18.76 5.50 32.45
CA ARG A 24 18.56 6.84 33.02
C ARG A 24 17.57 7.61 32.15
N GLU A 25 16.44 8.00 32.75
CA GLU A 25 15.56 9.00 32.17
C GLU A 25 16.29 10.35 32.05
N LEU A 26 16.21 10.95 30.86
CA LEU A 26 16.51 12.35 30.62
C LEU A 26 15.19 13.06 30.26
N ALA A 27 14.42 13.38 31.29
CA ALA A 27 13.33 14.33 31.20
C ALA A 27 13.91 15.74 30.97
N LYS A 28 13.80 16.26 29.74
CA LYS A 28 13.99 17.68 29.46
C LYS A 28 12.72 18.43 29.85
N ARG A 29 12.81 19.13 30.99
CA ARG A 29 11.91 20.22 31.40
C ARG A 29 11.79 21.26 30.26
N CYS A 30 10.60 21.44 29.72
CA CYS A 30 10.18 22.72 29.17
C CYS A 30 9.31 23.42 30.21
N ASN A 31 9.78 24.60 30.64
CA ASN A 31 9.12 25.47 31.60
C ASN A 31 7.82 26.02 31.00
N SER A 32 6.69 25.68 31.60
CA SER A 32 5.41 26.36 31.43
C SER A 32 5.42 27.67 32.23
N ASN A 33 5.43 28.82 31.57
CA ASN A 33 5.00 30.06 32.21
C ASN A 33 3.48 30.15 32.14
N LEU A 34 2.89 30.01 33.33
CA LEU A 34 1.49 30.30 33.63
C LEU A 34 1.32 31.82 33.78
N SER A 35 0.40 32.41 33.02
CA SER A 35 -0.29 33.65 33.43
C SER A 35 -1.80 33.46 33.23
N LYS A 36 -2.53 33.76 34.30
CA LYS A 36 -3.98 33.55 34.50
C LYS A 36 -4.85 34.48 33.62
N PRO A 37 -6.14 34.17 33.41
CA PRO A 37 -7.05 34.88 32.50
C PRO A 37 -7.96 35.90 33.22
N THR A 38 -8.80 36.63 32.44
CA THR A 38 -10.19 37.16 32.69
C THR A 38 -10.35 38.61 32.11
N PRO A 39 -11.52 39.10 31.63
CA PRO A 39 -12.60 38.49 30.82
C PRO A 39 -12.99 39.29 29.53
N THR A 40 -13.75 38.61 28.67
CA THR A 40 -14.75 39.00 27.66
C THR A 40 -15.08 40.49 27.42
N THR A 41 -15.04 40.92 26.14
CA THR A 41 -16.10 41.78 25.55
C THR A 41 -16.25 41.50 24.05
N THR A 42 -17.47 41.14 23.65
CA THR A 42 -17.95 40.91 22.29
C THR A 42 -18.28 42.22 21.60
N ILE A 43 -17.67 42.55 20.45
CA ILE A 43 -18.27 43.42 19.40
C ILE A 43 -17.74 42.99 18.02
N THR A 44 -18.64 42.79 17.06
CA THR A 44 -18.43 42.67 15.61
C THR A 44 -19.49 43.56 14.94
N PRO A 45 -19.41 43.91 13.65
CA PRO A 45 -18.27 44.40 12.86
C PRO A 45 -18.57 45.80 12.26
N SER A 46 -17.55 46.51 11.79
CA SER A 46 -17.74 47.67 10.89
C SER A 46 -16.91 47.49 9.62
N SER A 47 -17.64 47.45 8.51
CA SER A 47 -17.20 47.47 7.12
C SER A 47 -16.34 48.69 6.80
N SER A 48 -15.25 48.49 6.06
CA SER A 48 -14.65 49.53 5.22
C SER A 48 -13.96 48.89 4.03
N SER A 49 -14.56 49.10 2.87
CA SER A 49 -14.05 48.85 1.53
C SER A 49 -12.81 49.71 1.25
N VAL A 50 -11.72 49.09 0.78
CA VAL A 50 -10.62 49.81 0.13
C VAL A 50 -10.42 49.23 -1.26
N THR A 51 -10.81 50.03 -2.24
CA THR A 51 -10.47 49.90 -3.66
C THR A 51 -9.07 50.46 -3.88
N VAL A 52 -8.16 49.70 -4.48
CA VAL A 52 -6.99 50.28 -5.16
C VAL A 52 -6.82 49.61 -6.52
N THR A 53 -6.96 50.43 -7.55
CA THR A 53 -6.78 50.11 -8.96
C THR A 53 -5.33 50.40 -9.36
N SER A 54 -4.74 49.46 -10.11
CA SER A 54 -3.67 49.56 -11.13
C SER A 54 -2.68 50.74 -11.12
N THR A 55 -1.38 50.45 -11.28
CA THR A 55 -0.66 50.54 -12.58
C THR A 55 0.81 50.08 -12.52
N SER A 56 1.13 49.33 -13.58
CA SER A 56 2.36 49.09 -14.34
C SER A 56 3.73 49.74 -14.04
N SER A 57 4.75 48.94 -14.44
CA SER A 57 5.98 49.22 -15.20
C SER A 57 7.33 49.42 -14.50
N ILE A 58 8.17 48.39 -14.68
CA ILE A 58 9.56 48.37 -15.21
C ILE A 58 10.47 49.58 -14.91
N GLY A 59 11.59 49.29 -14.25
CA GLY A 59 12.79 50.13 -14.25
C GLY A 59 14.01 49.36 -13.76
N LEU A 60 14.86 48.91 -14.69
CA LEU A 60 16.19 48.36 -14.45
C LEU A 60 17.12 49.44 -13.83
N SER A 61 17.91 49.07 -12.83
CA SER A 61 19.26 49.63 -12.68
C SER A 61 20.20 48.72 -11.89
N THR A 62 21.36 48.54 -12.49
CA THR A 62 22.48 47.68 -12.14
C THR A 62 23.45 48.44 -11.24
N ILE A 63 23.81 47.91 -10.06
CA ILE A 63 25.09 48.21 -9.39
C ILE A 63 25.59 46.93 -8.67
N ILE A 64 26.79 46.48 -9.05
CA ILE A 64 27.63 45.46 -8.39
C ILE A 64 28.75 46.22 -7.66
N PRO A 65 29.12 45.85 -6.42
CA PRO A 65 30.35 45.06 -6.14
C PRO A 65 30.13 44.04 -4.99
N SER A 66 30.92 43.01 -4.68
CA SER A 66 32.16 42.39 -5.14
C SER A 66 32.37 41.11 -4.29
N SER A 67 32.86 40.05 -4.94
CA SER A 67 33.69 38.93 -4.45
C SER A 67 33.44 38.23 -3.09
N SER A 68 33.14 36.92 -3.17
CA SER A 68 33.96 35.87 -2.53
C SER A 68 33.73 34.51 -3.21
N THR A 69 34.82 33.91 -3.71
CA THR A 69 35.01 32.56 -4.28
C THR A 69 34.52 31.43 -3.36
N PRO A 70 34.13 30.22 -3.86
CA PRO A 70 35.13 29.24 -4.31
C PRO A 70 34.73 28.21 -5.40
N ALA A 71 35.78 27.51 -5.87
CA ALA A 71 35.83 26.13 -6.36
C ALA A 71 35.20 25.75 -7.72
N ARG A 72 36.11 25.81 -8.70
CA ARG A 72 36.22 25.10 -10.00
C ARG A 72 35.57 23.69 -10.03
N TYR A 73 34.58 23.50 -10.91
CA TYR A 73 34.25 22.21 -11.53
C TYR A 73 34.37 22.35 -13.05
N HIS A 74 35.09 21.40 -13.67
CA HIS A 74 35.29 21.32 -15.11
C HIS A 74 34.01 20.85 -15.81
N SER A 75 33.47 21.66 -16.72
CA SER A 75 32.37 21.31 -17.62
C SER A 75 32.91 20.93 -19.01
N VAL A 76 32.64 19.70 -19.44
CA VAL A 76 32.86 19.21 -20.81
C VAL A 76 31.56 19.40 -21.61
N PRO A 77 31.58 19.88 -22.87
CA PRO A 77 30.38 20.19 -23.65
C PRO A 77 29.67 18.94 -24.20
N PRO A 78 28.35 18.98 -24.44
CA PRO A 78 27.63 17.85 -25.03
C PRO A 78 27.68 17.93 -26.56
N THR A 79 28.22 16.90 -27.18
CA THR A 79 28.03 16.61 -28.60
C THR A 79 27.61 15.15 -28.70
N HIS A 80 26.33 14.86 -28.90
CA HIS A 80 25.93 13.63 -29.57
C HIS A 80 24.62 13.81 -30.35
N THR A 81 24.79 13.65 -31.66
CA THR A 81 23.84 13.51 -32.75
C THR A 81 22.90 12.31 -32.57
N LEU A 82 21.63 12.49 -32.92
CA LEU A 82 20.65 11.41 -33.14
C LEU A 82 21.10 10.47 -34.27
N PRO A 83 20.92 9.15 -34.15
CA PRO A 83 20.73 8.28 -35.30
C PRO A 83 19.25 7.88 -35.47
N SER A 84 18.82 7.92 -36.72
CA SER A 84 17.54 7.51 -37.24
C SER A 84 17.29 5.99 -37.13
N SER A 85 16.01 5.64 -37.00
CA SER A 85 15.35 4.39 -37.44
C SER A 85 16.10 3.07 -37.24
N ILE A 86 15.75 2.35 -36.17
CA ILE A 86 16.01 0.90 -36.05
C ILE A 86 14.67 0.18 -36.14
N SER A 87 14.57 -0.69 -37.12
CA SER A 87 13.46 -1.62 -37.36
C SER A 87 13.33 -2.61 -36.17
N LEU A 88 12.13 -2.72 -35.61
CA LEU A 88 11.80 -3.76 -34.63
C LEU A 88 11.89 -5.16 -35.27
N PRO A 89 12.56 -6.14 -34.64
CA PRO A 89 12.40 -7.53 -35.02
C PRO A 89 11.01 -8.01 -34.59
N SER A 90 10.35 -8.73 -35.49
CA SER A 90 9.07 -9.39 -35.26
C SER A 90 9.13 -10.26 -34.00
N ALA A 91 8.23 -10.00 -33.04
CA ALA A 91 8.09 -10.83 -31.85
C ALA A 91 7.78 -12.28 -32.25
N PRO A 92 8.42 -13.30 -31.64
CA PRO A 92 8.03 -14.68 -31.87
C PRO A 92 6.64 -14.89 -31.28
N SER A 93 5.71 -15.38 -32.12
CA SER A 93 4.37 -15.76 -31.72
C SER A 93 4.44 -16.93 -30.74
N ILE A 94 4.37 -16.64 -29.43
CA ILE A 94 4.22 -17.68 -28.42
C ILE A 94 2.75 -18.13 -28.48
N ASN A 95 2.52 -19.25 -29.15
CA ASN A 95 1.22 -19.89 -29.23
C ASN A 95 0.94 -20.58 -27.88
N ILE A 96 0.36 -19.84 -26.92
CA ILE A 96 -0.13 -20.43 -25.67
C ILE A 96 -1.45 -21.13 -26.01
N PRO A 97 -1.56 -22.47 -25.85
CA PRO A 97 -2.83 -23.14 -26.06
C PRO A 97 -3.87 -22.59 -25.08
N PRO A 98 -5.12 -22.37 -25.51
CA PRO A 98 -6.18 -21.96 -24.61
C PRO A 98 -6.30 -23.01 -23.49
N VAL A 99 -6.04 -22.58 -22.25
CA VAL A 99 -6.30 -23.40 -21.08
C VAL A 99 -7.81 -23.63 -21.06
N ALA A 100 -8.23 -24.87 -21.29
CA ALA A 100 -9.63 -25.26 -21.18
C ALA A 100 -10.13 -24.89 -19.78
N PRO A 101 -11.36 -24.35 -19.63
CA PRO A 101 -11.91 -24.06 -18.33
C PRO A 101 -11.88 -25.34 -17.49
N ALA A 102 -11.16 -25.29 -16.37
CA ALA A 102 -11.16 -26.38 -15.40
C ALA A 102 -12.62 -26.69 -15.00
N PRO A 103 -12.98 -27.95 -14.72
CA PRO A 103 -14.29 -28.27 -14.19
C PRO A 103 -14.51 -27.46 -12.91
N ILE A 104 -15.53 -26.60 -12.92
CA ILE A 104 -15.91 -25.78 -11.78
C ILE A 104 -16.27 -26.76 -10.66
N SER A 105 -15.40 -26.91 -9.66
CA SER A 105 -15.78 -27.53 -8.39
C SER A 105 -16.88 -26.67 -7.81
N ILE A 106 -18.11 -27.17 -7.82
CA ILE A 106 -19.27 -26.46 -7.32
C ILE A 106 -19.08 -26.29 -5.83
N SER A 107 -18.71 -25.08 -5.42
CA SER A 107 -18.65 -24.73 -4.01
C SER A 107 -20.06 -24.67 -3.43
N SER A 108 -20.21 -25.09 -2.18
CA SER A 108 -21.48 -25.09 -1.47
C SER A 108 -22.09 -23.67 -1.47
N PRO A 109 -23.42 -23.51 -1.54
CA PRO A 109 -24.06 -22.18 -1.51
C PRO A 109 -23.65 -21.31 -0.32
N LEU A 110 -23.42 -21.93 0.85
CA LEU A 110 -22.91 -21.26 2.05
C LEU A 110 -21.51 -20.67 1.85
N HIS A 111 -20.64 -21.40 1.14
CA HIS A 111 -19.29 -20.93 0.82
C HIS A 111 -19.33 -19.77 -0.20
N ILE A 112 -20.21 -19.86 -1.21
CA ILE A 112 -20.45 -18.78 -2.18
C ILE A 112 -20.94 -17.51 -1.47
N GLY A 113 -21.94 -17.63 -0.58
CA GLY A 113 -22.46 -16.50 0.19
C GLY A 113 -21.40 -15.87 1.10
N SER A 114 -20.59 -16.70 1.78
CA SER A 114 -19.48 -16.21 2.62
C SER A 114 -18.40 -15.48 1.80
N LEU A 115 -18.03 -16.00 0.63
CA LEU A 115 -17.02 -15.38 -0.23
C LEU A 115 -17.56 -14.10 -0.86
N PHE A 116 -18.83 -14.06 -1.27
CA PHE A 116 -19.49 -12.84 -1.73
C PHE A 116 -19.42 -11.74 -0.66
N ALA A 117 -19.79 -12.04 0.58
CA ALA A 117 -19.74 -11.08 1.68
C ALA A 117 -18.31 -10.61 1.99
N ALA A 118 -17.31 -11.49 1.83
CA ALA A 118 -15.90 -11.13 2.02
C ALA A 118 -15.36 -10.23 0.90
N LEU A 119 -15.80 -10.44 -0.35
CA LEU A 119 -15.38 -9.64 -1.50
C LEU A 119 -16.13 -8.30 -1.60
N PHE A 120 -17.40 -8.28 -1.22
CA PHE A 120 -18.30 -7.13 -1.28
C PHE A 120 -18.94 -6.88 0.10
N PRO A 121 -18.16 -6.41 1.10
CA PRO A 121 -18.65 -6.25 2.47
C PRO A 121 -19.81 -5.25 2.62
N GLN A 122 -19.91 -4.27 1.73
CA GLN A 122 -21.03 -3.32 1.65
C GLN A 122 -22.07 -3.72 0.58
N GLY A 123 -21.94 -4.94 0.04
CA GLY A 123 -22.70 -5.39 -1.12
C GLY A 123 -22.32 -4.66 -2.41
N ILE A 124 -23.14 -4.88 -3.44
CA ILE A 124 -23.04 -4.19 -4.73
C ILE A 124 -24.20 -3.20 -4.79
N THR A 125 -23.92 -1.93 -4.47
CA THR A 125 -24.96 -0.91 -4.34
C THR A 125 -25.30 -0.19 -5.65
N ARG A 126 -24.47 -0.36 -6.70
CA ARG A 126 -24.64 0.23 -8.04
C ARG A 126 -24.11 -0.72 -9.13
N ASN A 127 -24.49 -0.48 -10.39
CA ASN A 127 -23.95 -1.21 -11.56
C ASN A 127 -22.47 -0.90 -11.87
N ALA A 128 -21.77 -0.17 -11.00
CA ALA A 128 -20.37 0.21 -11.13
C ALA A 128 -19.48 -0.78 -10.34
N PHE A 129 -19.44 -2.03 -10.79
CA PHE A 129 -18.58 -3.06 -10.20
C PHE A 129 -17.88 -3.88 -11.29
N TRP A 130 -16.74 -4.44 -10.90
CA TRP A 130 -15.94 -5.35 -11.71
C TRP A 130 -15.51 -6.52 -10.83
N SER A 131 -15.51 -7.74 -11.37
CA SER A 131 -15.04 -8.91 -10.63
C SER A 131 -14.55 -9.99 -11.56
N THR A 132 -13.54 -10.73 -11.11
CA THR A 132 -13.04 -11.97 -11.72
C THR A 132 -13.47 -13.23 -10.94
N ALA A 133 -14.31 -13.07 -9.91
CA ALA A 133 -14.78 -14.16 -9.04
C ALA A 133 -15.86 -15.02 -9.73
N ALA A 134 -15.44 -15.81 -10.73
CA ALA A 134 -16.31 -16.73 -11.45
C ALA A 134 -16.96 -17.75 -10.49
N GLY A 135 -18.26 -17.98 -10.64
CA GLY A 135 -19.05 -18.84 -9.75
C GLY A 135 -19.54 -18.15 -8.48
N VAL A 136 -19.04 -16.96 -8.15
CA VAL A 136 -19.57 -16.10 -7.08
C VAL A 136 -20.42 -14.97 -7.67
N ILE A 137 -19.91 -14.34 -8.73
CA ILE A 137 -20.53 -13.18 -9.37
C ILE A 137 -21.08 -13.55 -10.74
N HIS A 138 -22.38 -13.27 -10.94
CA HIS A 138 -23.00 -13.36 -12.25
C HIS A 138 -22.36 -12.33 -13.20
N ASN A 139 -21.87 -12.77 -14.36
CA ASN A 139 -21.06 -11.97 -15.31
C ASN A 139 -19.65 -11.60 -14.84
N ALA A 140 -19.02 -12.40 -13.97
CA ALA A 140 -17.60 -12.25 -13.69
C ALA A 140 -16.77 -12.24 -14.98
N LYS A 141 -15.80 -11.33 -15.07
CA LYS A 141 -14.85 -11.23 -16.16
C LYS A 141 -13.80 -12.35 -16.07
N PRO A 142 -13.22 -12.79 -17.20
CA PRO A 142 -12.13 -13.75 -17.16
C PRO A 142 -10.92 -13.18 -16.40
N LEU A 143 -10.17 -14.03 -15.71
CA LEU A 143 -8.92 -13.63 -15.05
C LEU A 143 -7.81 -13.52 -16.11
N ASN A 144 -7.70 -12.37 -16.77
CA ASN A 144 -6.72 -12.08 -17.82
C ASN A 144 -6.37 -10.58 -17.89
N LEU A 145 -5.28 -10.20 -18.57
CA LEU A 145 -4.81 -8.81 -18.66
C LEU A 145 -5.86 -7.83 -19.21
N GLU A 146 -6.62 -8.26 -20.21
CA GLU A 146 -7.68 -7.44 -20.82
C GLU A 146 -8.71 -7.02 -19.78
N SER A 147 -9.14 -7.95 -18.93
CA SER A 147 -10.15 -7.66 -17.89
C SER A 147 -9.63 -6.73 -16.80
N PHE A 148 -8.32 -6.66 -16.56
CA PHE A 148 -7.74 -5.72 -15.61
C PHE A 148 -7.65 -4.29 -16.15
N ASN A 149 -7.75 -4.08 -17.47
CA ASN A 149 -7.43 -2.79 -18.11
C ASN A 149 -6.08 -2.26 -17.60
N VAL A 150 -5.00 -2.98 -17.92
CA VAL A 150 -3.64 -2.67 -17.44
C VAL A 150 -3.19 -1.34 -18.05
N VAL A 151 -2.89 -0.35 -17.20
CA VAL A 151 -2.46 1.00 -17.60
C VAL A 151 -0.94 1.17 -17.57
N SER A 152 -0.26 0.37 -16.75
CA SER A 152 1.21 0.37 -16.69
C SER A 152 1.71 -0.97 -16.15
N THR A 153 2.79 -1.45 -16.71
CA THR A 153 3.61 -2.57 -16.22
C THR A 153 5.05 -2.15 -16.41
N THR A 154 5.97 -2.68 -15.61
CA THR A 154 7.35 -2.73 -16.08
C THR A 154 7.57 -4.08 -16.76
N ASP A 155 8.33 -4.12 -17.86
CA ASP A 155 8.56 -5.32 -18.68
C ASP A 155 9.25 -6.49 -17.93
N ILE A 156 9.41 -6.36 -16.62
CA ILE A 156 10.25 -7.19 -15.76
C ILE A 156 9.40 -8.27 -15.03
N ALA A 157 8.07 -8.14 -14.99
CA ALA A 157 7.18 -9.13 -14.39
C ALA A 157 5.74 -9.06 -14.93
N ALA A 158 5.56 -9.47 -16.20
CA ALA A 158 4.22 -9.66 -16.74
C ALA A 158 3.42 -10.64 -15.85
N PRO A 159 2.13 -10.38 -15.58
CA PRO A 159 1.32 -11.28 -14.75
C PRO A 159 1.28 -12.69 -15.32
N ARG A 160 1.69 -13.67 -14.52
CA ARG A 160 1.63 -15.08 -14.90
C ARG A 160 0.29 -15.66 -14.47
N PHE A 161 -0.53 -16.05 -15.44
CA PHE A 161 -1.78 -16.78 -15.18
C PHE A 161 -1.48 -18.27 -15.14
N ALA A 162 -1.78 -18.91 -14.01
CA ALA A 162 -1.47 -20.31 -13.74
C ALA A 162 -2.54 -20.94 -12.83
N LEU A 163 -2.44 -22.24 -12.59
CA LEU A 163 -3.26 -22.90 -11.57
C LEU A 163 -2.56 -22.80 -10.21
N ALA A 164 -3.31 -22.44 -9.18
CA ALA A 164 -2.87 -22.61 -7.80
C ALA A 164 -2.81 -24.10 -7.42
N PRO A 165 -2.15 -24.46 -6.30
CA PRO A 165 -2.10 -25.84 -5.78
C PRO A 165 -3.44 -26.59 -5.70
N ASP A 166 -4.55 -25.89 -5.49
CA ASP A 166 -5.90 -26.47 -5.46
C ASP A 166 -6.55 -26.63 -6.85
N GLY A 167 -5.83 -26.30 -7.91
CA GLY A 167 -6.29 -26.33 -9.30
C GLY A 167 -7.08 -25.08 -9.74
N SER A 168 -7.23 -24.07 -8.89
CA SER A 168 -7.98 -22.86 -9.25
C SER A 168 -7.19 -21.92 -10.17
N PRO A 169 -7.79 -21.38 -11.24
CA PRO A 169 -7.16 -20.34 -12.06
C PRO A 169 -6.79 -19.12 -11.21
N SER A 170 -5.52 -18.71 -11.30
CA SER A 170 -4.93 -17.68 -10.44
C SER A 170 -3.90 -16.83 -11.20
N VAL A 171 -3.65 -15.63 -10.70
CA VAL A 171 -2.42 -14.89 -10.98
C VAL A 171 -1.35 -15.41 -10.00
N GLU A 172 -0.25 -15.92 -10.52
CA GLU A 172 0.89 -16.39 -9.74
C GLU A 172 1.99 -15.31 -9.73
N ALA A 173 2.27 -14.77 -8.56
CA ALA A 173 3.47 -13.99 -8.30
C ALA A 173 4.61 -14.92 -7.88
N LYS A 174 5.44 -15.33 -8.83
CA LYS A 174 6.60 -16.20 -8.56
C LYS A 174 7.79 -15.35 -8.09
N ILE A 175 8.28 -15.63 -6.90
CA ILE A 175 9.40 -14.92 -6.26
C ILE A 175 10.59 -15.87 -6.22
N ALA A 176 11.67 -15.49 -6.90
CA ALA A 176 12.91 -16.25 -6.87
C ALA A 176 13.65 -16.07 -5.54
N LYS A 177 14.41 -17.08 -5.13
CA LYS A 177 15.39 -16.99 -4.06
C LYS A 177 16.29 -15.78 -4.27
N GLY A 178 16.57 -15.02 -3.21
CA GLY A 178 17.48 -13.89 -3.29
C GLY A 178 16.85 -12.59 -3.83
N THR A 179 15.59 -12.60 -4.28
CA THR A 179 14.88 -11.38 -4.70
C THR A 179 14.53 -10.51 -3.49
N TYR A 180 14.82 -9.21 -3.56
CA TYR A 180 14.40 -8.21 -2.58
C TYR A 180 14.19 -6.86 -3.25
N ALA A 181 13.51 -5.94 -2.56
CA ALA A 181 13.13 -4.64 -3.09
C ALA A 181 12.41 -4.73 -4.46
N TYR A 182 12.15 -3.57 -5.05
CA TYR A 182 11.67 -3.52 -6.42
C TYR A 182 12.87 -3.73 -7.35
N LYS A 183 13.04 -4.96 -7.85
CA LYS A 183 14.02 -5.37 -8.90
C LYS A 183 15.45 -5.70 -8.44
N ASN A 184 15.71 -5.87 -7.14
CA ASN A 184 17.03 -6.33 -6.69
C ASN A 184 17.07 -7.84 -6.46
N GLY A 185 18.24 -8.44 -6.68
CA GLY A 185 18.47 -9.88 -6.52
C GLY A 185 19.04 -10.55 -7.79
N PRO A 186 19.45 -11.82 -7.69
CA PRO A 186 20.21 -12.50 -8.75
C PRO A 186 19.46 -12.64 -10.08
N SER A 187 18.13 -12.69 -10.04
CA SER A 187 17.27 -12.90 -11.21
C SER A 187 16.70 -11.61 -11.79
N GLY A 188 16.75 -10.49 -11.07
CA GLY A 188 16.05 -9.24 -11.43
C GLY A 188 14.53 -9.34 -11.50
N GLN A 189 13.94 -10.51 -11.20
CA GLN A 189 12.51 -10.79 -11.32
C GLN A 189 11.77 -10.35 -10.05
N VAL A 190 10.71 -9.57 -10.21
CA VAL A 190 9.70 -9.33 -9.17
C VAL A 190 8.51 -10.27 -9.38
N GLY A 191 7.72 -10.52 -8.33
CA GLY A 191 6.62 -11.50 -8.42
C GLY A 191 5.49 -11.02 -9.32
N LEU A 192 5.02 -9.79 -9.13
CA LEU A 192 3.97 -9.16 -9.91
C LEU A 192 4.23 -7.65 -9.97
N ASP A 193 3.98 -7.02 -11.10
CA ASP A 193 4.05 -5.56 -11.23
C ASP A 193 3.09 -5.05 -12.29
N LEU A 194 1.92 -4.58 -11.85
CA LEU A 194 0.96 -3.92 -12.73
C LEU A 194 0.22 -2.80 -12.00
N TYR A 195 -0.14 -1.79 -12.78
CA TYR A 195 -1.20 -0.86 -12.48
C TYR A 195 -2.38 -1.15 -13.39
N ALA A 196 -3.58 -1.21 -12.82
CA ALA A 196 -4.80 -1.61 -13.52
C ALA A 196 -5.96 -0.70 -13.17
N ASN A 197 -6.82 -0.43 -14.14
CA ASN A 197 -7.97 0.44 -13.99
C ASN A 197 -9.25 -0.18 -14.57
N PRO A 198 -9.77 -1.26 -13.96
CA PRO A 198 -10.88 -2.03 -14.53
C PRO A 198 -12.23 -1.30 -14.54
N LEU A 199 -12.33 -0.14 -13.87
CA LEU A 199 -13.51 0.73 -13.79
C LEU A 199 -13.16 2.16 -14.19
N GLU A 200 -12.34 2.33 -15.23
CA GLU A 200 -11.75 3.63 -15.62
C GLU A 200 -12.77 4.77 -15.72
N THR A 201 -13.93 4.50 -16.30
CA THR A 201 -14.97 5.52 -16.48
C THR A 201 -15.61 5.89 -15.14
N GLU A 202 -15.88 4.90 -14.29
CA GLU A 202 -16.55 5.08 -13.01
C GLU A 202 -15.63 5.71 -11.96
N LEU A 203 -14.33 5.40 -11.98
CA LEU A 203 -13.35 5.94 -11.03
C LEU A 203 -13.17 7.46 -11.16
N ALA A 204 -13.46 8.04 -12.33
CA ALA A 204 -13.38 9.48 -12.55
C ALA A 204 -14.31 10.29 -11.61
N ASN A 205 -15.43 9.71 -11.16
CA ASN A 205 -16.39 10.34 -10.24
C ASN A 205 -16.58 9.55 -8.93
N ALA A 206 -15.73 8.57 -8.64
CA ALA A 206 -15.84 7.73 -7.46
C ALA A 206 -15.42 8.48 -6.18
N LYS A 207 -16.31 8.47 -5.19
CA LYS A 207 -16.07 9.00 -3.83
C LYS A 207 -15.66 7.90 -2.87
N GLU A 208 -16.25 6.72 -3.01
CA GLU A 208 -15.95 5.55 -2.20
C GLU A 208 -15.76 4.32 -3.09
N LEU A 209 -14.69 3.58 -2.81
CA LEU A 209 -14.23 2.43 -3.56
C LEU A 209 -13.90 1.29 -2.60
N THR A 210 -14.44 0.10 -2.88
CA THR A 210 -13.96 -1.14 -2.27
C THR A 210 -13.15 -1.93 -3.29
N PHE A 211 -11.95 -2.37 -2.90
CA PHE A 211 -11.12 -3.31 -3.67
C PHE A 211 -10.83 -4.52 -2.80
N SER A 212 -11.00 -5.72 -3.38
CA SER A 212 -10.81 -6.98 -2.69
C SER A 212 -10.26 -8.06 -3.61
N TYR A 213 -9.65 -9.07 -3.02
CA TYR A 213 -9.12 -10.25 -3.71
C TYR A 213 -8.86 -11.39 -2.72
N SER A 214 -8.84 -12.61 -3.23
CA SER A 214 -8.37 -13.79 -2.50
C SER A 214 -6.87 -13.95 -2.73
N VAL A 215 -6.11 -14.20 -1.65
CA VAL A 215 -4.66 -14.44 -1.68
C VAL A 215 -4.30 -15.74 -0.97
N MET A 216 -3.34 -16.48 -1.52
CA MET A 216 -2.76 -17.67 -0.90
C MET A 216 -1.24 -17.65 -1.06
N PHE A 217 -0.53 -17.73 0.06
CA PHE A 217 0.91 -17.97 0.07
C PHE A 217 1.17 -19.47 -0.08
N SER A 218 2.17 -19.87 -0.86
CA SER A 218 2.57 -21.29 -0.97
C SER A 218 2.87 -21.89 0.41
N GLU A 219 2.68 -23.20 0.60
CA GLU A 219 3.04 -23.85 1.85
C GLU A 219 4.49 -23.57 2.28
N ASN A 220 4.72 -23.49 3.58
CA ASN A 220 6.02 -23.19 4.17
C ASN A 220 6.65 -21.87 3.66
N TYR A 221 5.84 -20.86 3.31
CA TYR A 221 6.31 -19.57 2.80
C TYR A 221 7.37 -18.94 3.72
N ASP A 222 8.48 -18.51 3.14
CA ASP A 222 9.55 -17.78 3.80
C ASP A 222 9.20 -16.29 3.83
N ALA A 223 8.60 -15.85 4.93
CA ALA A 223 8.15 -14.48 5.11
C ALA A 223 9.31 -13.47 5.16
N VAL A 224 10.48 -13.92 5.61
CA VAL A 224 11.61 -13.07 6.00
C VAL A 224 11.10 -11.89 6.82
N LYS A 225 11.33 -10.65 6.38
CA LYS A 225 10.89 -9.40 7.04
C LYS A 225 9.56 -8.86 6.52
N GLY A 226 9.03 -9.46 5.46
CA GLY A 226 7.80 -9.03 4.82
C GLY A 226 7.93 -8.66 3.35
N GLY A 227 6.81 -8.26 2.75
CA GLY A 227 6.74 -7.84 1.35
C GLY A 227 5.38 -7.27 0.98
N LYS A 228 5.28 -6.80 -0.25
CA LYS A 228 4.19 -5.92 -0.74
C LYS A 228 3.10 -6.75 -1.40
N LEU A 229 1.85 -6.32 -1.22
CA LEU A 229 0.67 -6.93 -1.81
C LEU A 229 -0.19 -5.86 -2.50
N PRO A 230 -1.09 -6.25 -3.42
CA PRO A 230 -1.94 -5.32 -4.14
C PRO A 230 -2.82 -4.44 -3.25
N GLY A 231 -3.12 -3.24 -3.72
CA GLY A 231 -4.11 -2.35 -3.11
C GLY A 231 -4.51 -1.18 -4.01
N ILE A 232 -5.28 -0.23 -3.47
CA ILE A 232 -5.78 0.96 -4.17
C ILE A 232 -4.68 2.03 -4.27
N TYR A 233 -4.68 2.78 -5.37
CA TYR A 233 -3.89 4.01 -5.50
C TYR A 233 -4.70 5.14 -6.16
N GLY A 234 -4.21 6.37 -5.95
CA GLY A 234 -4.80 7.55 -6.58
C GLY A 234 -3.92 8.80 -6.47
N GLY A 235 -4.47 9.93 -6.90
CA GLY A 235 -3.76 11.20 -6.99
C GLY A 235 -4.42 12.19 -7.94
N ASN A 236 -3.79 13.35 -8.14
CA ASN A 236 -4.39 14.45 -8.92
C ASN A 236 -4.34 14.18 -10.43
N SER A 237 -3.34 13.41 -10.87
CA SER A 237 -3.17 12.99 -12.27
C SER A 237 -2.70 11.54 -12.37
N ALA A 238 -2.87 10.92 -13.54
CA ALA A 238 -2.45 9.53 -13.75
C ALA A 238 -0.94 9.35 -13.54
N SER A 239 -0.12 10.29 -14.01
CA SER A 239 1.34 10.22 -13.84
C SER A 239 1.78 10.40 -12.39
N GLU A 240 1.15 11.31 -11.66
CA GLU A 240 1.45 11.56 -10.25
C GLU A 240 1.02 10.40 -9.36
N ALA A 241 -0.13 9.79 -9.64
CA ALA A 241 -0.66 8.65 -8.90
C ALA A 241 0.30 7.43 -8.89
N LEU A 242 1.10 7.24 -9.95
CA LEU A 242 2.08 6.15 -10.05
C LEU A 242 3.31 6.31 -9.14
N SER A 243 3.40 7.39 -8.37
CA SER A 243 4.65 7.80 -7.74
C SER A 243 4.73 7.66 -6.22
N CYS A 244 3.60 7.42 -5.55
CA CYS A 244 3.53 7.28 -4.09
C CYS A 244 3.98 5.88 -3.63
N SER A 245 5.28 5.61 -3.80
CA SER A 245 5.95 4.38 -3.36
C SER A 245 7.47 4.57 -3.20
N GLY A 246 8.13 3.60 -2.56
CA GLY A 246 9.57 3.68 -2.30
C GLY A 246 9.90 4.83 -1.33
N GLY A 247 10.97 5.57 -1.60
CA GLY A 247 11.34 6.74 -0.80
C GLY A 247 10.62 8.04 -1.20
N ARG A 248 9.69 7.99 -2.17
CA ARG A 248 8.96 9.19 -2.62
C ARG A 248 7.66 9.33 -1.86
N ARG A 249 7.45 10.54 -1.33
CA ARG A 249 6.20 10.99 -0.73
C ARG A 249 5.80 12.29 -1.39
N ASP A 250 4.53 12.39 -1.73
CA ASP A 250 3.99 13.55 -2.43
C ASP A 250 2.53 13.72 -2.01
N PRO A 251 2.09 14.90 -1.53
CA PRO A 251 0.69 15.12 -1.19
C PRO A 251 -0.26 15.05 -2.41
N GLY A 252 0.27 15.06 -3.63
CA GLY A 252 -0.52 14.91 -4.85
C GLY A 252 -0.86 13.46 -5.24
N CYS A 253 -0.40 12.47 -4.48
CA CYS A 253 -0.80 11.07 -4.65
C CYS A 253 -1.01 10.36 -3.32
N TYR A 254 -1.61 9.17 -3.38
CA TYR A 254 -1.72 8.26 -2.26
C TYR A 254 -1.72 6.80 -2.71
N SER A 255 -1.30 5.91 -1.83
CA SER A 255 -1.48 4.47 -2.00
C SER A 255 -1.91 3.81 -0.69
N VAL A 256 -2.80 2.83 -0.79
CA VAL A 256 -3.26 1.99 0.30
C VAL A 256 -3.05 0.56 -0.14
N ARG A 257 -1.88 0.00 0.19
CA ARG A 257 -1.51 -1.38 -0.15
C ARG A 257 -1.58 -2.27 1.09
N PHE A 258 -1.39 -3.56 0.88
CA PHE A 258 -1.15 -4.50 1.98
C PHE A 258 0.32 -4.91 2.02
N MET A 259 0.74 -5.41 3.18
CA MET A 259 2.01 -6.10 3.34
C MET A 259 1.83 -7.36 4.17
N TRP A 260 2.65 -8.38 3.89
CA TRP A 260 2.98 -9.40 4.88
C TRP A 260 4.25 -8.98 5.63
N ARG A 261 4.43 -9.54 6.82
CA ARG A 261 5.56 -9.34 7.74
C ARG A 261 6.03 -10.67 8.28
N GLU A 262 7.06 -10.61 9.14
CA GLU A 262 7.51 -11.73 9.97
C GLU A 262 6.33 -12.48 10.60
N GLU A 263 6.48 -13.79 10.72
CA GLU A 263 5.43 -14.69 11.24
C GLU A 263 4.12 -14.59 10.46
N MET A 264 4.18 -14.20 9.18
CA MET A 264 3.02 -14.00 8.31
C MET A 264 2.00 -12.99 8.84
N LYS A 265 2.41 -12.05 9.71
CA LYS A 265 1.53 -10.96 10.16
C LYS A 265 1.16 -10.08 8.97
N GLY A 266 -0.11 -9.69 8.87
CA GLY A 266 -0.57 -8.75 7.86
C GLY A 266 -0.63 -7.32 8.39
N GLU A 267 -0.50 -6.34 7.49
CA GLU A 267 -0.70 -4.92 7.77
C GLU A 267 -1.27 -4.21 6.54
N ALA A 268 -1.95 -3.09 6.73
CA ALA A 268 -2.06 -2.10 5.67
C ALA A 268 -0.78 -1.26 5.64
N TYR A 269 -0.37 -0.87 4.44
CA TYR A 269 0.85 -0.12 4.18
C TYR A 269 0.55 1.05 3.26
N THR A 270 0.57 2.26 3.80
CA THR A 270 0.00 3.43 3.13
C THR A 270 1.00 4.54 2.90
N TYR A 271 0.84 5.25 1.78
CA TYR A 271 1.39 6.57 1.54
C TYR A 271 0.21 7.53 1.53
N LEU A 272 0.01 8.25 2.63
CA LEU A 272 -0.97 9.32 2.74
C LEU A 272 -0.23 10.66 2.88
N PRO A 273 -0.88 11.79 2.52
CA PRO A 273 -0.41 13.11 2.94
C PRO A 273 -0.07 13.12 4.43
N SER A 274 1.05 13.72 4.81
CA SER A 274 1.60 13.60 6.17
C SER A 274 2.44 14.81 6.55
N GLY A 275 2.80 14.90 7.82
CA GLY A 275 3.61 16.00 8.35
C GLY A 275 2.73 17.15 8.87
N PRO A 276 3.33 18.32 9.17
CA PRO A 276 2.64 19.42 9.83
C PRO A 276 1.41 19.96 9.09
N ASP A 277 1.34 19.75 7.77
CA ASP A 277 0.21 20.18 6.94
C ASP A 277 -1.00 19.24 7.04
N TYR A 278 -0.79 17.98 7.46
CA TYR A 278 -1.82 16.93 7.54
C TYR A 278 -1.75 16.15 8.87
N PRO A 279 -1.79 16.82 10.04
CA PRO A 279 -1.60 16.18 11.34
C PRO A 279 -2.70 15.16 11.68
N GLU A 280 -3.88 15.28 11.09
CA GLU A 280 -4.97 14.32 11.26
C GLU A 280 -4.62 12.91 10.78
N ASN A 281 -3.72 12.80 9.80
CA ASN A 281 -3.30 11.50 9.29
C ASN A 281 -2.30 10.80 10.22
N GLU A 282 -1.72 11.49 11.22
CA GLU A 282 -0.85 10.85 12.23
C GLU A 282 -1.59 9.83 13.10
N GLN A 283 -2.93 9.86 13.11
CA GLN A 283 -3.73 8.84 13.78
C GLN A 283 -3.42 7.42 13.29
N ILE A 284 -3.03 7.25 12.02
CA ILE A 284 -2.72 5.93 11.44
C ILE A 284 -1.50 5.28 12.11
N CYS A 285 -0.63 6.09 12.73
CA CYS A 285 0.59 5.65 13.39
C CYS A 285 0.33 4.93 14.72
N ASN A 286 -0.91 4.95 15.23
CA ASN A 286 -1.26 4.46 16.57
C ASN A 286 -2.34 3.37 16.57
N VAL A 287 -2.68 2.80 15.40
CA VAL A 287 -3.69 1.75 15.30
C VAL A 287 -3.16 0.43 15.88
N PRO A 288 -3.87 -0.20 16.83
CA PRO A 288 -3.45 -1.47 17.40
C PRO A 288 -3.54 -2.62 16.36
N PRO A 289 -2.83 -3.75 16.59
CA PRO A 289 -1.95 -4.00 17.73
C PRO A 289 -0.56 -3.37 17.58
N PHE A 290 -0.18 -2.97 16.36
CA PHE A 290 1.06 -2.23 16.12
C PHE A 290 0.93 -1.38 14.85
N SER A 291 1.22 -0.09 14.99
CA SER A 291 1.38 0.82 13.87
C SER A 291 2.69 1.59 14.01
N THR A 292 3.25 2.00 12.88
CA THR A 292 4.40 2.89 12.88
C THR A 292 4.41 3.73 11.61
N CYS A 293 4.66 5.02 11.77
CA CYS A 293 4.97 5.92 10.67
C CYS A 293 6.49 6.07 10.60
N ASN A 294 6.99 6.16 9.37
CA ASN A 294 8.38 6.37 9.05
C ASN A 294 8.44 7.61 8.16
N ASP A 295 9.46 8.46 8.27
CA ASP A 295 9.57 9.69 7.48
C ASP A 295 10.02 9.44 6.02
N GLU A 296 10.78 8.36 5.80
CA GLU A 296 11.34 7.94 4.51
C GLU A 296 10.38 7.06 3.70
N PHE A 297 9.60 6.20 4.36
CA PHE A 297 8.75 5.19 3.71
C PHE A 297 7.27 5.31 4.12
N GLY A 298 6.44 4.38 3.66
CA GLY A 298 5.02 4.31 4.01
C GLY A 298 4.78 3.93 5.46
N ALA A 299 3.58 4.25 5.97
CA ALA A 299 3.14 3.89 7.30
C ALA A 299 2.68 2.42 7.35
N SER A 300 3.11 1.69 8.37
CA SER A 300 2.56 0.37 8.71
C SER A 300 1.36 0.56 9.65
N ILE A 301 0.21 0.02 9.29
CA ILE A 301 -1.04 0.20 10.03
C ILE A 301 -1.60 -1.16 10.46
N GLY A 302 -1.85 -1.31 11.77
CA GLY A 302 -2.51 -2.51 12.31
C GLY A 302 -1.75 -3.81 12.03
N ARG A 303 -0.41 -3.77 12.07
CA ARG A 303 0.43 -4.95 11.84
C ARG A 303 0.11 -6.02 12.86
N GLY A 304 -0.30 -7.18 12.39
CA GLY A 304 -0.70 -8.31 13.23
C GLY A 304 -2.16 -8.28 13.66
N SER A 305 -2.98 -7.37 13.12
CA SER A 305 -4.45 -7.46 13.26
C SER A 305 -4.99 -8.74 12.62
N TRP A 306 -4.26 -9.32 11.66
CA TRP A 306 -4.47 -10.68 11.16
C TRP A 306 -3.13 -11.35 10.86
N THR A 307 -3.18 -12.67 10.70
CA THR A 307 -2.03 -13.50 10.32
C THR A 307 -2.42 -14.35 9.12
N PHE A 308 -1.62 -14.27 8.05
CA PHE A 308 -1.81 -15.13 6.90
C PHE A 308 -1.46 -16.58 7.24
N GLN A 309 -2.24 -17.52 6.71
CA GLN A 309 -1.99 -18.95 6.83
C GLN A 309 -1.49 -19.49 5.48
N PRO A 310 -0.18 -19.75 5.32
CA PRO A 310 0.35 -20.38 4.12
C PRO A 310 -0.39 -21.68 3.78
N GLY A 311 -0.63 -21.91 2.49
CA GLY A 311 -1.44 -23.02 1.97
C GLY A 311 -2.96 -22.79 2.03
N LYS A 312 -3.43 -21.64 2.54
CA LYS A 312 -4.88 -21.33 2.61
C LYS A 312 -5.22 -20.00 1.95
N TRP A 313 -6.34 -20.01 1.22
CA TRP A 313 -6.96 -18.79 0.70
C TRP A 313 -7.49 -17.93 1.83
N GLN A 314 -7.21 -16.63 1.75
CA GLN A 314 -7.81 -15.60 2.59
C GLN A 314 -8.23 -14.44 1.71
N THR A 315 -9.41 -13.88 1.97
CA THR A 315 -9.90 -12.71 1.24
C THR A 315 -9.52 -11.45 1.99
N LEU A 316 -8.84 -10.53 1.30
CA LEU A 316 -8.54 -9.20 1.77
C LEU A 316 -9.48 -8.21 1.09
N ALA A 317 -9.94 -7.21 1.83
CA ALA A 317 -10.67 -6.07 1.28
C ALA A 317 -10.21 -4.77 1.94
N GLN A 318 -10.23 -3.69 1.15
CA GLN A 318 -10.08 -2.32 1.62
C GLN A 318 -11.22 -1.47 1.07
N ARG A 319 -11.95 -0.79 1.95
CA ARG A 319 -12.88 0.28 1.60
C ARG A 319 -12.16 1.60 1.83
N VAL A 320 -12.09 2.44 0.80
CA VAL A 320 -11.54 3.80 0.91
C VAL A 320 -12.62 4.77 0.46
N LYS A 321 -12.88 5.78 1.29
CA LYS A 321 -13.70 6.94 0.97
C LYS A 321 -12.81 8.17 0.98
N LEU A 322 -12.73 8.86 -0.15
CA LEU A 322 -11.93 10.07 -0.25
C LEU A 322 -12.54 11.18 0.60
N ASN A 323 -11.70 12.06 1.13
CA ASN A 323 -12.18 13.29 1.75
C ASN A 323 -12.73 14.25 0.69
N ASP A 324 -13.63 15.15 1.08
CA ASP A 324 -13.93 16.32 0.27
C ASP A 324 -12.72 17.26 0.30
N PHE A 325 -12.48 17.97 -0.80
CA PHE A 325 -11.37 18.92 -0.86
C PHE A 325 -11.47 19.95 0.28
N GLY A 326 -10.38 20.10 1.03
CA GLY A 326 -10.30 20.98 2.21
C GLY A 326 -10.96 20.42 3.48
N GLN A 327 -11.52 19.21 3.44
CA GLN A 327 -12.14 18.54 4.59
C GLN A 327 -11.32 17.34 5.03
N LYS A 328 -11.51 16.95 6.30
CA LYS A 328 -10.89 15.78 6.94
C LYS A 328 -12.00 14.78 7.23
N ASN A 329 -12.64 14.27 6.19
CA ASN A 329 -13.79 13.36 6.27
C ASN A 329 -13.61 12.10 5.41
N GLY A 330 -12.37 11.81 5.02
CA GLY A 330 -12.01 10.55 4.37
C GLY A 330 -12.03 9.40 5.37
N GLU A 331 -12.22 8.20 4.85
CA GLU A 331 -12.34 6.98 5.65
C GLU A 331 -11.56 5.83 4.99
N MET A 332 -11.02 4.93 5.80
CA MET A 332 -10.40 3.69 5.35
C MET A 332 -10.73 2.55 6.30
N GLU A 333 -11.27 1.48 5.74
CA GLU A 333 -11.54 0.26 6.47
C GLU A 333 -10.80 -0.91 5.82
N VAL A 334 -10.18 -1.74 6.65
CA VAL A 334 -9.53 -2.99 6.23
C VAL A 334 -10.32 -4.16 6.77
N LEU A 335 -10.66 -5.10 5.87
CA LEU A 335 -11.40 -6.30 6.21
C LEU A 335 -10.65 -7.55 5.75
N VAL A 336 -10.72 -8.60 6.57
CA VAL A 336 -10.14 -9.92 6.26
C VAL A 336 -11.21 -10.98 6.47
N GLY A 337 -11.50 -11.74 5.42
CA GLY A 337 -12.59 -12.73 5.43
C GLY A 337 -13.96 -12.12 5.73
N GLY A 338 -14.18 -10.85 5.38
CA GLY A 338 -15.41 -10.10 5.69
C GLY A 338 -15.48 -9.53 7.10
N VAL A 339 -14.46 -9.72 7.94
CA VAL A 339 -14.40 -9.15 9.29
C VAL A 339 -13.59 -7.85 9.26
N SER A 340 -14.14 -6.76 9.80
CA SER A 340 -13.43 -5.48 9.94
C SER A 340 -12.29 -5.60 10.96
N MET A 341 -11.06 -5.35 10.50
CA MET A 341 -9.85 -5.34 11.34
C MET A 341 -9.67 -3.98 12.00
N PHE A 342 -9.92 -2.90 11.26
CA PHE A 342 -9.95 -1.53 11.73
C PHE A 342 -10.68 -0.62 10.72
N ASP A 343 -11.33 0.41 11.22
CA ASP A 343 -12.05 1.45 10.47
C ASP A 343 -11.55 2.82 10.96
N LEU A 344 -10.89 3.57 10.08
CA LEU A 344 -10.29 4.87 10.35
C LEU A 344 -11.10 5.96 9.66
N LYS A 345 -11.32 7.06 10.37
CA LYS A 345 -12.14 8.19 9.88
C LYS A 345 -11.40 9.49 10.10
N GLY A 346 -11.82 10.50 9.35
CA GLY A 346 -11.23 11.82 9.44
C GLY A 346 -9.84 11.90 8.81
N LEU A 347 -9.60 11.10 7.78
CA LEU A 347 -8.37 11.09 7.01
C LEU A 347 -8.43 12.09 5.85
N THR A 348 -7.26 12.49 5.37
CA THR A 348 -7.07 13.25 4.14
C THR A 348 -6.30 12.40 3.13
N PHE A 349 -6.93 12.08 2.00
CA PHE A 349 -6.34 11.36 0.85
C PHE A 349 -6.00 12.33 -0.28
N VAL A 350 -6.92 13.24 -0.59
CA VAL A 350 -6.81 14.19 -1.70
C VAL A 350 -6.58 15.60 -1.17
N THR A 351 -5.65 16.29 -1.79
CA THR A 351 -5.17 17.62 -1.37
C THR A 351 -5.50 18.70 -2.40
N THR A 352 -6.09 18.33 -3.54
CA THR A 352 -6.63 19.23 -4.56
C THR A 352 -8.00 18.71 -5.08
N PRO A 353 -8.81 19.54 -5.76
CA PRO A 353 -10.08 19.12 -6.35
C PRO A 353 -9.96 18.03 -7.43
N GLU A 354 -8.79 17.88 -8.05
CA GLU A 354 -8.53 16.89 -9.10
C GLU A 354 -8.23 15.49 -8.55
N GLY A 355 -7.98 15.38 -7.25
CA GLY A 355 -7.65 14.13 -6.59
C GLY A 355 -8.76 13.09 -6.71
N ARG A 356 -8.40 11.92 -7.23
CA ARG A 356 -9.33 10.80 -7.48
C ARG A 356 -8.65 9.45 -7.34
N PHE A 357 -9.44 8.39 -7.38
CA PHE A 357 -8.93 7.03 -7.56
C PHE A 357 -8.35 6.86 -8.97
N HIS A 358 -7.26 6.10 -9.10
CA HIS A 358 -6.70 5.71 -10.40
C HIS A 358 -6.70 4.20 -10.62
N GLY A 359 -6.92 3.40 -9.56
CA GLY A 359 -7.22 1.98 -9.69
C GLY A 359 -6.42 1.11 -8.72
N ILE A 360 -5.88 0.01 -9.24
CA ILE A 360 -5.15 -1.03 -8.51
C ILE A 360 -3.65 -0.84 -8.75
N MET A 361 -2.89 -0.81 -7.66
CA MET A 361 -1.43 -0.94 -7.65
C MET A 361 -1.09 -2.35 -7.17
N ALA A 362 -0.87 -3.26 -8.11
CA ALA A 362 -0.58 -4.66 -7.85
C ALA A 362 0.91 -4.94 -8.06
N GLN A 363 1.68 -4.68 -7.00
CA GLN A 363 3.11 -4.95 -6.95
C GLN A 363 3.43 -5.92 -5.83
N VAL A 364 4.02 -7.07 -6.18
CA VAL A 364 4.30 -8.17 -5.26
C VAL A 364 5.78 -8.52 -5.28
N PHE A 365 6.45 -8.22 -4.18
CA PHE A 365 7.87 -8.48 -3.99
C PHE A 365 8.24 -8.47 -2.50
N PRO A 366 9.28 -9.21 -2.08
CA PRO A 366 9.87 -9.09 -0.76
C PRO A 366 10.37 -7.66 -0.53
N GLY A 367 9.93 -7.05 0.56
CA GLY A 367 10.06 -5.61 0.81
C GLY A 367 11.48 -5.17 1.17
N GLY A 368 11.65 -3.91 1.58
CA GLY A 368 12.94 -3.40 2.02
C GLY A 368 13.82 -2.91 0.87
N HIS A 369 15.06 -2.59 1.20
CA HIS A 369 16.05 -2.03 0.27
C HIS A 369 17.38 -2.79 0.30
N ASP A 370 17.48 -3.87 1.08
CA ASP A 370 18.73 -4.60 1.31
C ASP A 370 18.54 -6.14 1.29
N PRO A 371 19.62 -6.92 1.09
CA PRO A 371 19.54 -8.38 0.95
C PRO A 371 18.93 -9.14 2.13
N SER A 372 18.84 -8.56 3.33
CA SER A 372 18.26 -9.23 4.50
C SER A 372 16.74 -9.44 4.40
N TRP A 373 16.11 -8.93 3.34
CA TRP A 373 14.71 -9.16 3.01
C TRP A 373 14.49 -10.30 2.02
N ALA A 374 15.57 -10.83 1.46
CA ALA A 374 15.49 -11.81 0.40
C ALA A 374 15.14 -13.21 0.95
N PRO A 375 14.21 -13.94 0.31
CA PRO A 375 13.87 -15.28 0.74
C PRO A 375 14.97 -16.27 0.41
N SER A 376 15.06 -17.31 1.23
CA SER A 376 16.07 -18.37 1.12
C SER A 376 15.77 -19.40 0.03
N LYS A 377 14.56 -19.36 -0.56
CA LYS A 377 14.06 -20.29 -1.58
C LYS A 377 13.10 -19.60 -2.55
N ASP A 378 12.91 -20.24 -3.70
CA ASP A 378 11.83 -19.89 -4.62
C ASP A 378 10.48 -20.17 -3.95
N GLN A 379 9.52 -19.27 -4.15
CA GLN A 379 8.18 -19.37 -3.58
C GLN A 379 7.17 -18.58 -4.41
N SER A 380 5.89 -18.82 -4.18
CA SER A 380 4.82 -18.18 -4.95
C SER A 380 3.74 -17.62 -4.04
N VAL A 381 3.14 -16.53 -4.48
CA VAL A 381 1.88 -16.01 -3.95
C VAL A 381 0.84 -16.07 -5.06
N PHE A 382 -0.31 -16.67 -4.78
CA PHE A 382 -1.41 -16.84 -5.73
C PHE A 382 -2.54 -15.87 -5.40
N PHE A 383 -3.17 -15.33 -6.44
CA PHE A 383 -4.27 -14.38 -6.32
C PHE A 383 -5.42 -14.75 -7.26
N LYS A 384 -6.65 -14.59 -6.79
CA LYS A 384 -7.87 -14.76 -7.59
C LYS A 384 -9.01 -13.92 -7.02
N ASP A 385 -10.18 -13.98 -7.65
CA ASP A 385 -11.39 -13.30 -7.21
C ASP A 385 -11.26 -11.77 -7.06
N PHE A 386 -10.35 -11.15 -7.81
CA PHE A 386 -10.18 -9.70 -7.81
C PHE A 386 -11.51 -9.02 -8.10
N SER A 387 -11.89 -8.09 -7.23
CA SER A 387 -13.19 -7.45 -7.24
C SER A 387 -13.06 -5.99 -6.84
N MET A 388 -13.85 -5.14 -7.49
CA MET A 388 -13.88 -3.70 -7.27
C MET A 388 -15.31 -3.20 -7.38
N VAL A 389 -15.74 -2.31 -6.48
CA VAL A 389 -17.05 -1.68 -6.54
C VAL A 389 -16.98 -0.22 -6.09
N VAL A 390 -17.60 0.67 -6.88
CA VAL A 390 -17.84 2.06 -6.50
C VAL A 390 -19.15 2.12 -5.74
N THR A 391 -19.07 2.41 -4.44
CA THR A 391 -20.23 2.43 -3.52
C THR A 391 -20.79 3.83 -3.34
N GLN A 392 -19.99 4.87 -3.59
CA GLN A 392 -20.40 6.28 -3.56
C GLN A 392 -19.72 7.07 -4.70
N THR A 393 -20.43 8.03 -5.27
CA THR A 393 -19.92 9.03 -6.22
C THR A 393 -20.03 10.43 -5.63
N TYR A 394 -19.29 11.41 -6.17
CA TYR A 394 -19.45 12.83 -5.81
C TYR A 394 -20.80 13.39 -6.28
#